data_AF-A0A231R2U3-F1
#
_entry.id   AF-A0A231R2U3-F1
#
_cell.length_a   1.000
_cell.length_b   1.000
_cell.length_c   1.000
_cell.angle_alpha   90.00
_cell.angle_beta   90.00
_cell.angle_gamma   90.00
#
_symmetry.space_group_name_H-M   'P 1'
#
loop_
_entity.id
_entity.type
_entity.pdbx_description
1 polymer ?
#
loop_
_entity_poly.entity_id
_entity_poly.type
_entity_poly.pdbx_seq_one_letter_code
_entity_poly.pdbx_strand_id
1 'polypeptide(L)'
;MAKTWKTAVFAGLLAVALLLLGKSVSDGGGDEAFARSPSSSADPDASMAEMMMALPEVPKEMQDPLLDPMMLSQMHTHDGVQQESDAERQVRIEWEWDGVPEAGVQARLTLTITGGDGLPVADYEINHEKKLHLIAISRDLSQFVHVHPDYEGQGRFRIGMTFPTGGEYRLFADFMPIGMIQLTRAERIFVQGAEPEGEAAVQASKRLKTVVRGMEVELHLGHLMAGMPSTIAFTFRDRKTGKPVRDLEPYLGAVGHVVATDPLVERYIHVHPVNALSSGPQALFSIDFPESGTYKLWGQFKRGGEVFVVPFVLEVP
;
A
#
# COMPACT_ATOMS: atom_id res chain seq x y z
N MET A 1 -36.75 -9.04 53.85
CA MET A 1 -36.02 -10.05 54.62
C MET A 1 -34.71 -10.32 53.91
N ALA A 2 -33.59 -9.94 54.54
CA ALA A 2 -32.25 -10.06 53.99
C ALA A 2 -31.63 -11.42 54.34
N LYS A 3 -30.85 -12.01 53.41
CA LYS A 3 -29.79 -12.97 53.74
C LYS A 3 -28.61 -12.75 52.78
N THR A 4 -27.60 -12.08 53.32
CA THR A 4 -26.19 -12.13 52.93
C THR A 4 -25.64 -13.55 53.17
N TRP A 5 -24.53 -13.93 52.52
CA TRP A 5 -23.47 -14.79 53.09
C TRP A 5 -22.13 -14.45 52.44
N LYS A 6 -21.08 -14.64 53.25
CA LYS A 6 -19.73 -14.06 53.18
C LYS A 6 -18.68 -15.01 52.56
N THR A 7 -17.71 -14.37 51.89
CA THR A 7 -16.25 -14.62 51.76
C THR A 7 -15.63 -15.96 52.17
N ALA A 8 -14.67 -16.43 51.35
CA ALA A 8 -13.41 -17.02 51.83
C ALA A 8 -12.25 -16.74 50.85
N VAL A 9 -11.16 -16.20 51.40
CA VAL A 9 -9.84 -15.97 50.80
C VAL A 9 -8.94 -17.12 51.23
N PHE A 10 -8.06 -17.63 50.35
CA PHE A 10 -6.92 -18.46 50.76
C PHE A 10 -5.64 -17.97 50.08
N ALA A 11 -4.69 -17.56 50.92
CA ALA A 11 -3.29 -17.33 50.60
C ALA A 11 -2.47 -18.54 51.07
N GLY A 12 -1.39 -18.86 50.35
CA GLY A 12 -0.45 -19.91 50.74
C GLY A 12 0.85 -19.81 49.95
N LEU A 13 1.86 -19.20 50.57
CA LEU A 13 3.28 -19.23 50.20
C LEU A 13 3.88 -20.62 50.44
N LEU A 14 4.83 -21.05 49.59
CA LEU A 14 6.03 -21.75 50.05
C LEU A 14 7.18 -21.58 49.05
N ALA A 15 8.33 -21.15 49.57
CA ALA A 15 9.62 -21.05 48.89
C ALA A 15 10.53 -22.17 49.39
N VAL A 16 11.38 -22.76 48.53
CA VAL A 16 12.67 -23.35 48.89
C VAL A 16 13.64 -23.24 47.69
N ALA A 17 14.83 -22.71 47.96
CA ALA A 17 15.98 -22.65 47.06
C ALA A 17 16.93 -23.85 47.29
N LEU A 18 17.73 -24.23 46.28
CA LEU A 18 19.07 -24.78 46.52
C LEU A 18 20.01 -24.56 45.32
N LEU A 19 21.16 -23.95 45.61
CA LEU A 19 22.35 -23.83 44.78
C LEU A 19 23.12 -25.16 44.69
N LEU A 20 23.79 -25.43 43.57
CA LEU A 20 25.12 -26.07 43.55
C LEU A 20 25.99 -25.52 42.42
N LEU A 21 27.21 -25.09 42.80
CA LEU A 21 28.35 -24.74 41.97
C LEU A 21 29.17 -25.99 41.62
N GLY A 22 29.77 -26.02 40.43
CA GLY A 22 30.83 -26.98 40.06
C GLY A 22 31.60 -26.52 38.81
N LYS A 23 32.93 -26.49 38.91
CA LYS A 23 33.90 -25.79 38.06
C LYS A 23 34.35 -26.58 36.80
N SER A 24 34.67 -25.81 35.76
CA SER A 24 35.80 -25.87 34.77
C SER A 24 36.59 -27.17 34.56
N VAL A 25 36.81 -27.54 33.29
CA VAL A 25 38.13 -27.81 32.66
C VAL A 25 38.00 -27.68 31.12
N SER A 26 39.03 -27.10 30.50
CA SER A 26 39.28 -26.93 29.06
C SER A 26 39.70 -28.22 28.34
N ASP A 27 39.38 -28.37 27.05
CA ASP A 27 40.35 -28.36 25.93
C ASP A 27 39.69 -28.70 24.57
N GLY A 28 40.30 -28.25 23.48
CA GLY A 28 40.18 -28.89 22.15
C GLY A 28 39.38 -28.12 21.08
N GLY A 29 40.09 -27.58 20.10
CA GLY A 29 39.56 -26.76 19.01
C GLY A 29 38.82 -27.51 17.89
N GLY A 30 38.19 -26.70 17.05
CA GLY A 30 37.51 -27.11 15.82
C GLY A 30 36.97 -25.88 15.12
N ASP A 31 37.71 -25.41 14.11
CA ASP A 31 37.30 -24.36 13.18
C ASP A 31 36.00 -24.75 12.47
N GLU A 32 34.91 -24.02 12.72
CA GLU A 32 33.85 -23.84 11.74
C GLU A 32 33.40 -22.37 11.74
N ALA A 33 33.94 -21.63 10.77
CA ALA A 33 33.52 -20.28 10.45
C ALA A 33 32.09 -20.31 9.90
N PHE A 34 31.10 -20.18 10.79
CA PHE A 34 29.77 -19.72 10.39
C PHE A 34 29.89 -18.27 9.93
N ALA A 35 29.86 -18.09 8.61
CA ALA A 35 29.69 -16.80 7.97
C ALA A 35 28.38 -16.18 8.48
N ARG A 36 28.49 -15.25 9.44
CA ARG A 36 27.43 -14.28 9.71
C ARG A 36 27.33 -13.41 8.47
N SER A 37 26.25 -13.57 7.71
CA SER A 37 25.80 -12.57 6.75
C SER A 37 25.75 -11.23 7.46
N PRO A 38 26.32 -10.15 6.90
CA PRO A 38 26.16 -8.84 7.50
C PRO A 38 24.67 -8.49 7.41
N SER A 39 24.00 -8.45 8.56
CA SER A 39 22.78 -7.66 8.70
C SER A 39 23.19 -6.22 8.37
N SER A 40 22.78 -5.70 7.21
CA SER A 40 22.98 -4.30 6.91
C SER A 40 22.12 -3.50 7.88
N SER A 41 22.71 -3.01 8.97
CA SER A 41 22.19 -1.87 9.70
C SER A 41 22.45 -0.61 8.86
N ALA A 42 21.87 -0.57 7.67
CA ALA A 42 21.79 0.66 6.90
C ALA A 42 20.94 1.60 7.73
N ASP A 43 21.49 2.79 8.01
CA ASP A 43 20.74 3.85 8.64
C ASP A 43 19.54 4.19 7.74
N PRO A 44 18.29 4.01 8.19
CA PRO A 44 17.12 4.30 7.37
C PRO A 44 17.15 5.75 6.86
N ASP A 45 17.79 6.66 7.60
CA ASP A 45 17.93 8.05 7.23
C ASP A 45 18.90 8.27 6.05
N ALA A 46 19.98 7.50 5.99
CA ALA A 46 20.91 7.52 4.86
C ALA A 46 20.24 6.97 3.59
N SER A 47 19.37 5.97 3.73
CA SER A 47 18.70 5.34 2.59
C SER A 47 17.73 6.28 1.87
N MET A 48 16.95 7.09 2.59
CA MET A 48 16.02 8.04 1.98
C MET A 48 16.76 9.16 1.23
N ALA A 49 17.83 9.71 1.83
CA ALA A 49 18.64 10.73 1.18
C ALA A 49 19.28 10.20 -0.13
N GLU A 50 19.81 8.97 -0.10
CA GLU A 50 20.34 8.29 -1.30
C GLU A 50 19.26 8.04 -2.35
N MET A 51 18.07 7.59 -1.94
CA MET A 51 16.92 7.37 -2.83
C MET A 51 16.43 8.68 -3.47
N MET A 52 16.40 9.79 -2.72
CA MET A 52 16.03 11.11 -3.25
C MET A 52 17.10 11.67 -4.21
N MET A 53 18.39 11.42 -3.93
CA MET A 53 19.48 11.78 -4.84
C MET A 53 19.48 10.97 -6.15
N ALA A 54 18.82 9.80 -6.17
CA ALA A 54 18.69 8.98 -7.35
C ALA A 54 17.61 9.45 -8.34
N LEU A 55 16.76 10.41 -7.95
CA LEU A 55 15.80 11.01 -8.87
C LEU A 55 16.49 11.98 -9.84
N PRO A 56 16.02 12.08 -11.09
CA PRO A 56 16.44 13.12 -12.01
C PRO A 56 16.21 14.51 -11.38
N GLU A 57 17.21 15.39 -11.46
CA GLU A 57 17.04 16.78 -11.01
C GLU A 57 15.92 17.45 -11.81
N VAL A 58 14.88 17.88 -11.09
CA VAL A 58 13.83 18.73 -11.66
C VAL A 58 14.25 20.20 -11.58
N PRO A 59 13.83 21.07 -12.53
CA PRO A 59 14.10 22.50 -12.46
C PRO A 59 13.70 23.09 -11.10
N LYS A 60 14.45 24.10 -10.61
CA LYS A 60 14.27 24.65 -9.25
C LYS A 60 12.84 25.09 -8.95
N GLU A 61 12.12 25.63 -9.93
CA GLU A 61 10.71 26.02 -9.81
C GLU A 61 9.74 24.82 -9.66
N MET A 62 10.18 23.64 -10.09
CA MET A 62 9.46 22.36 -9.97
C MET A 62 9.85 21.56 -8.72
N GLN A 63 10.79 22.06 -7.90
CA GLN A 63 11.07 21.47 -6.61
C GLN A 63 9.98 21.88 -5.62
N ASP A 64 9.53 20.93 -4.80
CA ASP A 64 8.63 21.20 -3.70
C ASP A 64 9.43 21.73 -2.50
N PRO A 65 9.12 22.94 -1.99
CA PRO A 65 9.83 23.53 -0.85
C PRO A 65 9.65 22.76 0.46
N LEU A 66 8.66 21.86 0.56
CA LEU A 66 8.44 20.99 1.72
C LEU A 66 9.26 19.69 1.66
N LEU A 67 9.95 19.40 0.55
CA LEU A 67 10.90 18.31 0.45
C LEU A 67 12.24 18.70 1.12
N ASP A 68 12.27 18.68 2.45
CA ASP A 68 13.52 18.64 3.20
C ASP A 68 13.87 17.17 3.49
N PRO A 69 14.96 16.62 2.94
CA PRO A 69 15.38 15.23 3.15
C PRO A 69 15.47 14.85 4.63
N MET A 70 15.86 15.78 5.50
CA MET A 70 16.02 15.52 6.93
C MET A 70 14.66 15.43 7.66
N MET A 71 13.65 16.15 7.18
CA MET A 71 12.27 16.05 7.70
C MET A 71 11.57 14.78 7.20
N LEU A 72 11.86 14.35 5.97
CA LEU A 72 11.30 13.13 5.39
C LEU A 72 11.84 11.87 6.07
N SER A 73 13.13 11.86 6.38
CA SER A 73 13.80 10.81 7.16
C SER A 73 13.06 10.42 8.45
N GLN A 74 12.61 11.43 9.19
CA GLN A 74 11.94 11.25 10.48
C GLN A 74 10.48 10.80 10.36
N MET A 75 9.89 10.89 9.16
CA MET A 75 8.48 10.57 8.91
C MET A 75 8.25 9.17 8.33
N HIS A 76 9.30 8.50 7.82
CA HIS A 76 9.17 7.25 7.08
C HIS A 76 9.94 6.10 7.73
N THR A 77 9.20 5.17 8.34
CA THR A 77 9.69 3.79 8.50
C THR A 77 9.28 3.01 7.26
N HIS A 78 10.25 2.69 6.40
CA HIS A 78 10.05 1.72 5.33
C HIS A 78 9.95 0.33 5.94
N ASP A 79 8.73 -0.12 6.14
CA ASP A 79 8.47 -1.54 6.16
C ASP A 79 8.55 -1.99 4.70
N GLY A 80 9.67 -2.63 4.33
CA GLY A 80 9.80 -3.31 3.04
C GLY A 80 8.73 -4.41 2.89
N VAL A 81 8.90 -5.34 1.95
CA VAL A 81 8.02 -6.52 1.88
C VAL A 81 8.10 -7.31 3.19
N GLN A 82 7.22 -7.00 4.14
CA GLN A 82 7.13 -7.70 5.41
C GLN A 82 6.47 -9.04 5.13
N GLN A 83 7.17 -10.10 5.49
CA GLN A 83 6.66 -11.44 5.31
C GLN A 83 5.58 -11.70 6.35
N GLU A 84 4.35 -11.97 5.90
CA GLU A 84 3.25 -12.33 6.78
C GLU A 84 3.63 -13.50 7.69
N SER A 85 3.36 -13.33 8.98
CA SER A 85 3.38 -14.37 10.01
C SER A 85 2.31 -15.43 9.74
N ASP A 86 2.42 -16.58 10.42
CA ASP A 86 1.42 -17.65 10.28
C ASP A 86 0.01 -17.21 10.68
N ALA A 87 -0.13 -16.28 11.63
CA ALA A 87 -1.43 -15.74 12.04
C ALA A 87 -2.03 -14.83 10.96
N GLU A 88 -1.20 -13.95 10.38
CA GLU A 88 -1.60 -13.02 9.31
C GLU A 88 -2.02 -13.77 8.05
N ARG A 89 -1.30 -14.82 7.65
CA ARG A 89 -1.65 -15.68 6.50
C ARG A 89 -3.00 -16.38 6.66
N GLN A 90 -3.47 -16.55 7.90
CA GLN A 90 -4.76 -17.15 8.18
C GLN A 90 -5.91 -16.15 8.18
N VAL A 91 -5.63 -14.84 8.10
CA VAL A 91 -6.67 -13.82 7.91
C VAL A 91 -7.32 -13.98 6.55
N ARG A 92 -8.64 -14.06 6.51
CA ARG A 92 -9.44 -14.29 5.30
C ARG A 92 -10.47 -13.18 5.13
N ILE A 93 -10.91 -13.01 3.89
CA ILE A 93 -12.07 -12.19 3.54
C ILE A 93 -13.10 -13.09 2.87
N GLU A 94 -14.33 -13.03 3.37
CA GLU A 94 -15.52 -13.47 2.66
C GLU A 94 -16.09 -12.28 1.86
N TRP A 95 -16.32 -12.50 0.57
CA TRP A 95 -16.76 -11.48 -0.37
C TRP A 95 -18.20 -11.78 -0.79
N GLU A 96 -19.14 -10.95 -0.36
CA GLU A 96 -20.56 -11.15 -0.62
C GLU A 96 -21.14 -10.02 -1.46
N TRP A 97 -21.73 -10.38 -2.60
CA TRP A 97 -22.41 -9.45 -3.48
C TRP A 97 -23.93 -9.57 -3.35
N ASP A 98 -24.60 -8.42 -3.31
CA ASP A 98 -26.06 -8.35 -3.46
C ASP A 98 -26.40 -8.62 -4.95
N GLY A 99 -26.52 -9.90 -5.32
CA GLY A 99 -26.74 -10.33 -6.71
C GLY A 99 -25.45 -10.43 -7.54
N VAL A 100 -25.58 -10.44 -8.86
CA VAL A 100 -24.43 -10.44 -9.78
C VAL A 100 -24.14 -9.01 -10.20
N PRO A 101 -22.90 -8.50 -10.05
CA PRO A 101 -22.54 -7.16 -10.50
C PRO A 101 -22.79 -6.96 -11.99
N GLU A 102 -23.37 -5.82 -12.37
CA GLU A 102 -23.62 -5.41 -13.75
C GLU A 102 -23.02 -4.02 -14.01
N ALA A 103 -22.43 -3.84 -15.18
CA ALA A 103 -21.82 -2.59 -15.60
C ALA A 103 -22.84 -1.45 -15.63
N GLY A 104 -22.46 -0.29 -15.09
CA GLY A 104 -23.32 0.88 -14.99
C GLY A 104 -24.41 0.79 -13.91
N VAL A 105 -24.58 -0.35 -13.25
CA VAL A 105 -25.50 -0.54 -12.13
C VAL A 105 -24.72 -0.54 -10.83
N GLN A 106 -25.25 0.13 -9.79
CA GLN A 106 -24.64 0.07 -8.48
C GLN A 106 -24.87 -1.32 -7.87
N ALA A 107 -23.78 -2.06 -7.68
CA ALA A 107 -23.73 -3.31 -6.95
C ALA A 107 -23.28 -3.05 -5.52
N ARG A 108 -23.80 -3.83 -4.57
CA ARG A 108 -23.40 -3.74 -3.17
C ARG A 108 -22.50 -4.91 -2.80
N LEU A 109 -21.37 -4.60 -2.20
CA LEU A 109 -20.39 -5.55 -1.69
C LEU A 109 -20.33 -5.45 -0.19
N THR A 110 -20.35 -6.61 0.46
CA THR A 110 -20.06 -6.78 1.88
C THR A 110 -18.80 -7.62 2.00
N LEU A 111 -17.82 -7.13 2.77
CA LEU A 111 -16.60 -7.86 3.10
C LEU A 111 -16.69 -8.26 4.56
N THR A 112 -16.45 -9.54 4.88
CA THR A 112 -16.32 -10.00 6.27
C THR A 112 -14.92 -10.55 6.47
N ILE A 113 -14.14 -9.90 7.34
CA ILE A 113 -12.75 -10.27 7.59
C ILE A 113 -12.64 -11.04 8.91
N THR A 114 -12.07 -12.23 8.86
CA THR A 114 -11.92 -13.12 10.01
C THR A 114 -10.47 -13.53 10.21
N GLY A 115 -10.07 -13.72 11.47
CA GLY A 115 -8.79 -14.34 11.82
C GLY A 115 -8.77 -15.85 11.58
N GLY A 116 -7.62 -16.47 11.85
CA GLY A 116 -7.46 -17.93 11.71
C GLY A 116 -8.30 -18.78 12.68
N ASP A 117 -8.77 -18.17 13.76
CA ASP A 117 -9.72 -18.74 14.71
C ASP A 117 -11.18 -18.67 14.23
N GLY A 118 -11.42 -18.08 13.06
CA GLY A 118 -12.75 -17.86 12.50
C GLY A 118 -13.54 -16.74 13.17
N LEU A 119 -12.95 -16.02 14.13
CA LEU A 119 -13.59 -14.87 14.76
C LEU A 119 -13.39 -13.63 13.88
N PRO A 120 -14.36 -12.70 13.88
CA PRO A 120 -14.19 -11.44 13.16
C PRO A 120 -13.02 -10.64 13.71
N VAL A 121 -12.24 -10.03 12.82
CA VAL A 121 -11.21 -9.07 13.22
C VAL A 121 -11.89 -7.87 13.88
N ALA A 122 -11.45 -7.54 15.10
CA ALA A 122 -12.15 -6.61 15.96
C ALA A 122 -12.02 -5.15 15.51
N ASP A 123 -10.82 -4.74 15.08
CA ASP A 123 -10.57 -3.39 14.59
C ASP A 123 -9.33 -3.29 13.70
N TYR A 124 -9.15 -2.13 13.09
CA TYR A 124 -8.13 -1.84 12.08
C TYR A 124 -7.50 -0.48 12.34
N GLU A 125 -6.22 -0.39 12.03
CA GLU A 125 -5.49 0.87 11.95
C GLU A 125 -6.05 1.74 10.81
N ILE A 126 -5.94 3.05 10.96
CA ILE A 126 -6.31 4.00 9.91
C ILE A 126 -5.08 4.26 9.04
N ASN A 127 -5.11 3.78 7.80
CA ASN A 127 -4.13 4.10 6.77
C ASN A 127 -4.79 5.05 5.75
N HIS A 128 -4.12 6.16 5.40
CA HIS A 128 -4.65 7.17 4.47
C HIS A 128 -6.12 7.58 4.77
N GLU A 129 -6.40 7.89 6.05
CA GLU A 129 -7.73 8.28 6.56
C GLU A 129 -8.81 7.18 6.50
N LYS A 130 -8.48 5.95 6.08
CA LYS A 130 -9.43 4.84 5.90
C LYS A 130 -8.95 3.57 6.58
N LYS A 131 -9.89 2.69 6.92
CA LYS A 131 -9.58 1.37 7.51
C LYS A 131 -9.34 0.29 6.46
N LEU A 132 -9.88 0.50 5.26
CA LEU A 132 -9.75 -0.43 4.15
C LEU A 132 -9.78 0.36 2.83
N HIS A 133 -8.82 0.07 1.97
CA HIS A 133 -8.82 0.49 0.58
C HIS A 133 -9.23 -0.70 -0.28
N LEU A 134 -10.26 -0.50 -1.11
CA LEU A 134 -10.71 -1.49 -2.07
C LEU A 134 -10.41 -0.98 -3.47
N ILE A 135 -9.56 -1.72 -4.17
CA ILE A 135 -9.15 -1.43 -5.53
C ILE A 135 -9.78 -2.46 -6.45
N ALA A 136 -10.40 -2.03 -7.55
CA ALA A 136 -10.86 -2.90 -8.62
C ALA A 136 -10.17 -2.54 -9.93
N ILE A 137 -9.54 -3.53 -10.57
CA ILE A 137 -8.82 -3.36 -11.82
C ILE A 137 -9.40 -4.34 -12.83
N SER A 138 -9.79 -3.85 -14.01
CA SER A 138 -10.25 -4.73 -15.09
C SER A 138 -9.07 -5.52 -15.68
N ARG A 139 -9.33 -6.73 -16.19
CA ARG A 139 -8.30 -7.60 -16.78
C ARG A 139 -7.52 -6.96 -17.94
N ASP A 140 -8.12 -6.02 -18.66
CA ASP A 140 -7.49 -5.25 -19.75
C ASP A 140 -6.73 -4.00 -19.26
N LEU A 141 -6.71 -3.73 -17.95
CA LEU A 141 -6.14 -2.55 -17.30
C LEU A 141 -6.74 -1.20 -17.74
N SER A 142 -7.91 -1.20 -18.39
CA SER A 142 -8.57 0.04 -18.82
C SER A 142 -9.36 0.70 -17.68
N GLN A 143 -9.86 -0.08 -16.73
CA GLN A 143 -10.60 0.38 -15.56
C GLN A 143 -9.76 0.26 -14.30
N PHE A 144 -9.76 1.33 -13.53
CA PHE A 144 -9.17 1.41 -12.19
C PHE A 144 -10.15 2.16 -11.29
N VAL A 145 -10.66 1.46 -10.28
CA VAL A 145 -11.58 2.00 -9.27
C VAL A 145 -10.90 1.87 -7.92
N HIS A 146 -10.86 2.97 -7.16
CA HIS A 146 -10.31 2.99 -5.81
C HIS A 146 -11.36 3.59 -4.89
N VAL A 147 -11.89 2.77 -3.99
CA VAL A 147 -13.01 3.11 -3.11
C VAL A 147 -12.74 2.62 -1.70
N HIS A 148 -13.52 3.11 -0.73
CA HIS A 148 -13.25 2.91 0.69
C HIS A 148 -14.52 2.42 1.37
N PRO A 149 -14.65 1.11 1.62
CA PRO A 149 -15.79 0.55 2.32
C PRO A 149 -15.96 1.10 3.74
N ASP A 150 -17.21 1.30 4.14
CA ASP A 150 -17.55 1.75 5.50
C ASP A 150 -17.45 0.58 6.47
N TYR A 151 -16.76 0.77 7.59
CA TYR A 151 -16.66 -0.25 8.63
C TYR A 151 -17.94 -0.26 9.48
N GLU A 152 -18.63 -1.40 9.51
CA GLU A 152 -19.87 -1.60 10.27
C GLU A 152 -19.64 -2.30 11.63
N GLY A 153 -18.38 -2.60 11.97
CA GLY A 153 -18.03 -3.39 13.16
C GLY A 153 -18.00 -4.89 12.88
N GLN A 154 -17.43 -5.66 13.83
CA GLN A 154 -17.36 -7.13 13.75
C GLN A 154 -16.73 -7.63 12.44
N GLY A 155 -15.61 -7.02 12.04
CA GLY A 155 -14.88 -7.37 10.82
C GLY A 155 -15.63 -7.08 9.51
N ARG A 156 -16.82 -6.45 9.57
CA ARG A 156 -17.67 -6.23 8.41
C ARG A 156 -17.46 -4.84 7.80
N PHE A 157 -17.28 -4.81 6.50
CA PHE A 157 -17.25 -3.60 5.69
C PHE A 157 -18.30 -3.63 4.61
N ARG A 158 -18.82 -2.47 4.23
CA ARG A 158 -19.85 -2.36 3.20
C ARG A 158 -19.60 -1.23 2.23
N ILE A 159 -19.89 -1.48 0.96
CA ILE A 159 -19.83 -0.43 -0.06
C ILE A 159 -20.84 -0.66 -1.19
N GLY A 160 -21.36 0.44 -1.73
CA GLY A 160 -21.99 0.45 -3.05
C GLY A 160 -20.98 0.90 -4.09
N MET A 161 -20.74 0.11 -5.12
CA MET A 161 -19.81 0.45 -6.20
C MET A 161 -20.43 0.20 -7.57
N THR A 162 -19.94 0.93 -8.57
CA THR A 162 -20.41 0.82 -9.95
C THR A 162 -19.21 0.56 -10.83
N PHE A 163 -19.31 -0.49 -11.63
CA PHE A 163 -18.28 -0.85 -12.60
C PHE A 163 -18.58 -0.15 -13.93
N PRO A 164 -17.63 0.56 -14.55
CA PRO A 164 -17.90 1.26 -15.81
C PRO A 164 -18.18 0.33 -17.00
N THR A 165 -17.57 -0.86 -17.02
CA THR A 165 -17.68 -1.84 -18.11
C THR A 165 -17.88 -3.25 -17.56
N GLY A 166 -18.40 -4.15 -18.40
CA GLY A 166 -18.45 -5.59 -18.10
C GLY A 166 -17.07 -6.23 -18.24
N GLY A 167 -16.98 -7.51 -17.87
CA GLY A 167 -15.78 -8.35 -18.01
C GLY A 167 -15.18 -8.78 -16.68
N GLU A 168 -13.99 -9.36 -16.75
CA GLU A 168 -13.26 -9.82 -15.56
C GLU A 168 -12.57 -8.65 -14.85
N TYR A 169 -12.74 -8.60 -13.53
CA TYR A 169 -12.03 -7.69 -12.64
C TYR A 169 -11.31 -8.48 -11.56
N ARG A 170 -10.20 -7.91 -11.09
CA ARG A 170 -9.63 -8.31 -9.82
C ARG A 170 -9.78 -7.21 -8.79
N LEU A 171 -10.21 -7.63 -7.61
CA LEU A 171 -10.37 -6.80 -6.44
C LEU A 171 -9.18 -7.02 -5.51
N PHE A 172 -8.70 -5.96 -4.89
CA PHE A 172 -7.70 -5.99 -3.83
C PHE A 172 -8.22 -5.18 -2.65
N ALA A 173 -8.31 -5.83 -1.49
CA ALA A 173 -8.60 -5.19 -0.22
C ALA A 173 -7.30 -5.06 0.56
N ASP A 174 -6.86 -3.81 0.76
CA ASP A 174 -5.75 -3.46 1.63
C ASP A 174 -6.28 -2.96 2.97
N PHE A 175 -5.81 -3.57 4.06
CA PHE A 175 -6.24 -3.24 5.42
C PHE A 175 -5.14 -3.62 6.40
N MET A 176 -5.16 -3.01 7.58
CA MET A 176 -4.18 -3.27 8.63
C MET A 176 -4.90 -3.57 9.95
N PRO A 177 -5.11 -4.84 10.31
CA PRO A 177 -5.64 -5.19 11.63
C PRO A 177 -4.75 -4.63 12.73
N ILE A 178 -5.33 -4.20 13.86
CA ILE A 178 -4.55 -3.72 15.01
C ILE A 178 -3.55 -4.80 15.45
N GLY A 179 -2.26 -4.43 15.52
CA GLY A 179 -1.18 -5.33 15.96
C GLY A 179 -0.70 -6.33 14.90
N MET A 180 -1.10 -6.17 13.65
CA MET A 180 -0.58 -6.90 12.49
C MET A 180 0.03 -5.93 11.48
N ILE A 181 0.77 -6.48 10.53
CA ILE A 181 1.26 -5.74 9.37
C ILE A 181 0.11 -5.37 8.42
N GLN A 182 0.36 -4.51 7.43
CA GLN A 182 -0.59 -4.29 6.34
C GLN A 182 -0.77 -5.58 5.53
N LEU A 183 -2.03 -5.97 5.31
CA LEU A 183 -2.41 -7.16 4.57
C LEU A 183 -3.17 -6.78 3.31
N THR A 184 -2.95 -7.56 2.25
CA THR A 184 -3.73 -7.49 1.01
C THR A 184 -4.39 -8.84 0.76
N ARG A 185 -5.69 -8.83 0.48
CA ARG A 185 -6.43 -10.01 0.02
C ARG A 185 -7.13 -9.68 -1.28
N ALA A 186 -7.22 -10.67 -2.17
CA ALA A 186 -7.74 -10.46 -3.52
C ALA A 186 -8.81 -11.47 -3.90
N GLU A 187 -9.69 -11.06 -4.80
CA GLU A 187 -10.71 -11.90 -5.43
C GLU A 187 -10.82 -11.54 -6.91
N ARG A 188 -11.07 -12.54 -7.76
CA ARG A 188 -11.47 -12.33 -9.16
C ARG A 188 -12.99 -12.44 -9.28
N ILE A 189 -13.60 -11.48 -9.95
CA ILE A 189 -15.03 -11.45 -10.21
C ILE A 189 -15.31 -11.23 -11.70
N PHE A 190 -16.53 -11.57 -12.12
CA PHE A 190 -17.03 -11.25 -13.45
C PHE A 190 -18.20 -10.27 -13.33
N VAL A 191 -18.10 -9.14 -14.03
CA VAL A 191 -19.13 -8.11 -14.10
C VAL A 191 -19.92 -8.29 -15.39
N GLN A 192 -21.24 -8.42 -15.31
CA GLN A 192 -22.10 -8.53 -16.48
C GLN A 192 -22.13 -7.21 -17.27
N GLY A 193 -22.31 -7.31 -18.59
CA GLY A 193 -22.42 -6.15 -19.48
C GLY A 193 -21.44 -6.22 -20.65
N ALA A 194 -21.35 -5.12 -21.41
CA ALA A 194 -20.43 -5.03 -22.54
C ALA A 194 -18.99 -4.95 -22.03
N GLU A 195 -18.14 -5.85 -22.52
CA GLU A 195 -16.70 -5.79 -22.30
C GLU A 195 -16.07 -4.71 -23.21
N PRO A 196 -14.99 -4.06 -22.77
CA PRO A 196 -14.24 -3.14 -23.62
C PRO A 196 -13.77 -3.82 -24.92
N GLU A 197 -13.89 -3.15 -26.06
CA GLU A 197 -13.34 -3.65 -27.32
C GLU A 197 -11.80 -3.51 -27.30
N GLY A 198 -11.11 -4.65 -27.16
CA GLY A 198 -9.68 -4.78 -27.45
C GLY A 198 -8.80 -5.05 -26.22
N GLU A 199 -8.26 -6.27 -26.12
CA GLU A 199 -7.09 -6.59 -25.31
C GLU A 199 -5.84 -6.01 -26.01
N ALA A 200 -5.69 -4.69 -26.03
CA ALA A 200 -4.41 -4.12 -26.47
C ALA A 200 -3.35 -4.50 -25.43
N ALA A 201 -2.34 -5.26 -25.85
CA ALA A 201 -1.21 -5.59 -24.98
C ALA A 201 -0.68 -4.32 -24.30
N VAL A 202 -0.47 -4.40 -22.99
CA VAL A 202 -0.02 -3.28 -22.18
C VAL A 202 1.42 -2.98 -22.57
N GLN A 203 1.63 -1.95 -23.38
CA GLN A 203 2.97 -1.56 -23.84
C GLN A 203 3.55 -0.48 -22.95
N ALA A 204 4.86 -0.61 -22.66
CA ALA A 204 5.63 0.41 -21.97
C ALA A 204 5.43 1.80 -22.61
N SER A 205 5.29 2.81 -21.76
CA SER A 205 5.07 4.18 -22.20
C SER A 205 6.30 4.70 -22.91
N LYS A 206 6.18 5.03 -24.20
CA LYS A 206 7.27 5.64 -24.99
C LYS A 206 7.76 6.96 -24.41
N ARG A 207 6.91 7.65 -23.65
CA ARG A 207 7.21 8.90 -22.94
C ARG A 207 6.53 8.87 -21.59
N LEU A 208 7.25 9.28 -20.55
CA LEU A 208 6.72 9.45 -19.20
C LEU A 208 6.16 10.86 -19.01
N LYS A 209 5.33 11.27 -19.96
CA LYS A 209 4.73 12.60 -20.04
C LYS A 209 3.34 12.52 -20.66
N THR A 210 2.36 13.13 -20.02
CA THR A 210 0.98 13.16 -20.50
C THR A 210 0.30 14.50 -20.16
N VAL A 211 -0.91 14.71 -20.67
CA VAL A 211 -1.74 15.87 -20.35
C VAL A 211 -3.07 15.39 -19.78
N VAL A 212 -3.37 15.81 -18.55
CA VAL A 212 -4.62 15.49 -17.85
C VAL A 212 -5.21 16.79 -17.34
N ARG A 213 -6.47 17.08 -17.67
CA ARG A 213 -7.20 18.27 -17.22
C ARG A 213 -6.47 19.60 -17.45
N GLY A 214 -5.73 19.73 -18.57
CA GLY A 214 -4.97 20.94 -18.87
C GLY A 214 -3.69 21.11 -18.06
N MET A 215 -3.29 20.11 -17.27
CA MET A 215 -1.97 20.01 -16.65
C MET A 215 -1.11 19.07 -17.48
N GLU A 216 0.11 19.50 -17.76
CA GLU A 216 1.18 18.62 -18.19
C GLU A 216 1.73 17.89 -16.96
N VAL A 217 1.72 16.56 -17.02
CA VAL A 217 2.19 15.69 -15.94
C VAL A 217 3.34 14.85 -16.47
N GLU A 218 4.48 14.92 -15.79
CA GLU A 218 5.66 14.09 -16.08
C GLU A 218 5.93 13.15 -14.92
N LEU A 219 6.29 11.90 -15.24
CA LEU A 219 6.73 10.90 -14.28
C LEU A 219 8.26 10.77 -14.39
N HIS A 220 8.93 11.05 -13.29
CA HIS A 220 10.37 10.91 -13.12
C HIS A 220 10.62 9.64 -12.32
N LEU A 221 11.59 8.86 -12.77
CA LEU A 221 11.94 7.58 -12.16
C LEU A 221 13.33 7.71 -11.56
N GLY A 222 13.47 7.28 -10.31
CA GLY A 222 14.77 6.98 -9.75
C GLY A 222 15.35 5.72 -10.37
N HIS A 223 16.37 5.16 -9.75
CA HIS A 223 16.92 3.88 -10.19
C HIS A 223 15.89 2.77 -9.99
N LEU A 224 15.34 2.22 -11.08
CA LEU A 224 14.42 1.09 -11.05
C LEU A 224 15.19 -0.22 -11.08
N MET A 225 15.01 -1.04 -10.04
CA MET A 225 15.47 -2.42 -9.99
C MET A 225 14.50 -3.26 -9.19
N ALA A 226 14.24 -4.48 -9.66
CA ALA A 226 13.42 -5.42 -8.92
C ALA A 226 14.02 -5.78 -7.54
N GLY A 227 13.16 -5.90 -6.54
CA GLY A 227 13.49 -6.24 -5.16
C GLY A 227 14.21 -5.13 -4.40
N MET A 228 14.28 -3.92 -4.95
CA MET A 228 14.85 -2.76 -4.28
C MET A 228 13.85 -1.60 -4.27
N PRO A 229 13.66 -0.94 -3.11
CA PRO A 229 12.89 0.29 -3.04
C PRO A 229 13.44 1.31 -4.04
N SER A 230 12.53 1.91 -4.81
CA SER A 230 12.81 3.01 -5.71
C SER A 230 11.93 4.19 -5.38
N THR A 231 12.31 5.36 -5.89
CA THR A 231 11.50 6.57 -5.77
C THR A 231 10.99 6.97 -7.14
N ILE A 232 9.74 7.38 -7.20
CA ILE A 232 9.14 8.00 -8.39
C ILE A 232 8.57 9.37 -8.02
N ALA A 233 8.61 10.31 -8.96
CA ALA A 233 8.06 11.64 -8.77
C ALA A 233 7.12 12.02 -9.91
N PHE A 234 5.93 12.48 -9.57
CA PHE A 234 5.06 13.16 -10.53
C PHE A 234 5.31 14.66 -10.44
N THR A 235 5.53 15.33 -11.56
CA THR A 235 5.57 16.78 -11.61
C THR A 235 4.42 17.36 -12.42
N PHE A 236 3.89 18.49 -11.97
CA PHE A 236 2.65 19.08 -12.48
C PHE A 236 2.90 20.51 -12.95
N ARG A 237 2.65 20.77 -14.23
CA ARG A 237 2.75 22.10 -14.84
C ARG A 237 1.44 22.47 -15.50
N ASP A 238 0.96 23.69 -15.26
CA ASP A 238 -0.20 24.21 -15.96
C ASP A 238 0.15 24.42 -17.45
N ARG A 239 -0.58 23.76 -18.36
CA ARG A 239 -0.25 23.75 -19.78
C ARG A 239 -0.46 25.10 -20.46
N LYS A 240 -1.37 25.93 -19.94
CA LYS A 240 -1.68 27.24 -20.53
C LYS A 240 -0.63 28.28 -20.15
N THR A 241 -0.21 28.27 -18.90
CA THR A 241 0.69 29.29 -18.34
C THR A 241 2.14 28.86 -18.28
N GLY A 242 2.41 27.55 -18.39
CA GLY A 242 3.74 26.96 -18.19
C GLY A 242 4.21 26.98 -16.74
N LYS A 243 3.38 27.46 -15.80
CA LYS A 243 3.74 27.60 -14.38
C LYS A 243 3.59 26.28 -13.63
N PRO A 244 4.43 26.02 -12.62
CA PRO A 244 4.23 24.88 -11.72
C PRO A 244 2.86 24.93 -11.00
N VAL A 245 2.20 23.78 -10.88
CA VAL A 245 0.96 23.63 -10.09
C VAL A 245 1.31 23.55 -8.61
N ARG A 246 0.64 24.31 -7.73
CA ARG A 246 0.94 24.36 -6.28
C ARG A 246 -0.29 24.28 -5.38
N ASP A 247 -1.41 23.97 -6.01
CA ASP A 247 -2.75 23.94 -5.46
C ASP A 247 -3.35 22.52 -5.61
N LEU A 248 -2.52 21.48 -5.59
CA LEU A 248 -3.02 20.14 -5.35
C LEU A 248 -3.62 20.08 -3.95
N GLU A 249 -4.74 19.40 -3.84
CA GLU A 249 -5.43 19.18 -2.58
C GLU A 249 -5.05 17.80 -2.04
N PRO A 250 -4.95 17.63 -0.71
CA PRO A 250 -4.86 16.31 -0.13
C PRO A 250 -6.03 15.42 -0.58
N TYR A 251 -5.70 14.21 -0.98
CA TYR A 251 -6.63 13.15 -1.28
C TYR A 251 -6.29 11.97 -0.38
N LEU A 252 -7.22 11.59 0.51
CA LEU A 252 -7.02 10.54 1.51
C LEU A 252 -5.77 10.79 2.38
N GLY A 253 -5.65 12.02 2.90
CA GLY A 253 -4.55 12.42 3.77
C GLY A 253 -3.17 12.61 3.11
N ALA A 254 -3.03 12.46 1.79
CA ALA A 254 -1.76 12.62 1.09
C ALA A 254 -1.87 13.45 -0.21
N VAL A 255 -0.72 13.91 -0.73
CA VAL A 255 -0.61 14.65 -2.00
C VAL A 255 -1.17 13.86 -3.19
N GLY A 256 -1.15 12.54 -3.11
CA GLY A 256 -1.75 11.62 -4.07
C GLY A 256 -1.61 10.17 -3.61
N HIS A 257 -2.19 9.27 -4.37
CA HIS A 257 -2.13 7.82 -4.16
C HIS A 257 -1.66 7.16 -5.43
N VAL A 258 -0.80 6.15 -5.34
CA VAL A 258 -0.30 5.44 -6.52
C VAL A 258 -0.52 3.96 -6.32
N VAL A 259 -0.99 3.29 -7.38
CA VAL A 259 -1.11 1.83 -7.44
C VAL A 259 -0.40 1.36 -8.69
N ALA A 260 0.33 0.25 -8.58
CA ALA A 260 0.90 -0.45 -9.73
C ALA A 260 0.44 -1.91 -9.78
N THR A 261 0.38 -2.48 -10.99
CA THR A 261 0.20 -3.92 -11.15
C THR A 261 0.83 -4.45 -12.44
N ASP A 262 1.14 -5.74 -12.47
CA ASP A 262 1.63 -6.44 -13.66
C ASP A 262 0.49 -6.66 -14.68
N PRO A 263 0.77 -7.07 -15.93
CA PRO A 263 -0.24 -7.11 -16.98
C PRO A 263 -1.34 -8.16 -16.75
N LEU A 264 -1.11 -9.12 -15.84
CA LEU A 264 -2.08 -10.14 -15.47
C LEU A 264 -2.91 -9.76 -14.23
N VAL A 265 -2.67 -8.58 -13.65
CA VAL A 265 -3.33 -8.13 -12.42
C VAL A 265 -3.11 -9.15 -11.30
N GLU A 266 -1.90 -9.66 -11.11
CA GLU A 266 -1.56 -10.61 -10.06
C GLU A 266 -0.78 -9.93 -8.93
N ARG A 267 0.11 -9.02 -9.30
CA ARG A 267 1.06 -8.35 -8.42
C ARG A 267 0.55 -6.95 -8.17
N TYR A 268 -0.30 -6.80 -7.17
CA TYR A 268 -0.72 -5.48 -6.72
C TYR A 268 0.38 -4.85 -5.86
N ILE A 269 0.71 -3.60 -6.16
CA ILE A 269 1.72 -2.82 -5.45
C ILE A 269 1.03 -1.59 -4.88
N HIS A 270 0.92 -1.56 -3.56
CA HIS A 270 0.57 -0.37 -2.80
C HIS A 270 1.80 0.53 -2.70
N VAL A 271 1.64 1.82 -2.98
CA VAL A 271 2.77 2.77 -3.07
C VAL A 271 2.62 3.85 -2.01
N HIS A 272 3.69 4.13 -1.27
CA HIS A 272 3.66 5.07 -0.15
C HIS A 272 4.07 6.49 -0.58
N PRO A 273 3.29 7.53 -0.22
CA PRO A 273 3.67 8.91 -0.46
C PRO A 273 4.81 9.31 0.49
N VAL A 274 5.86 9.93 -0.07
CA VAL A 274 7.00 10.44 0.69
C VAL A 274 6.71 11.86 1.19
N ASN A 275 6.14 12.74 0.37
CA ASN A 275 5.77 14.11 0.78
C ASN A 275 4.26 14.28 0.92
N ALA A 276 3.65 13.51 1.81
CA ALA A 276 2.20 13.44 1.96
C ALA A 276 1.51 14.82 2.13
N LEU A 277 2.14 15.79 2.81
CA LEU A 277 1.57 17.12 3.06
C LEU A 277 1.79 18.13 1.92
N SER A 278 2.41 17.73 0.82
CA SER A 278 2.68 18.60 -0.33
C SER A 278 1.40 19.04 -1.04
N SER A 279 1.41 20.25 -1.60
CA SER A 279 0.41 20.74 -2.54
C SER A 279 0.96 20.84 -3.98
N GLY A 280 2.07 20.18 -4.26
CA GLY A 280 2.80 20.25 -5.52
C GLY A 280 3.97 21.26 -5.47
N PRO A 281 4.72 21.38 -6.58
CA PRO A 281 4.43 20.86 -7.93
C PRO A 281 4.95 19.45 -8.15
N GLN A 282 5.49 18.83 -7.10
CA GLN A 282 6.06 17.51 -7.11
C GLN A 282 5.32 16.64 -6.09
N ALA A 283 4.90 15.47 -6.50
CA ALA A 283 4.36 14.43 -5.62
C ALA A 283 5.32 13.24 -5.69
N LEU A 284 5.89 12.88 -4.54
CA LEU A 284 6.96 11.93 -4.39
C LEU A 284 6.47 10.65 -3.73
N PHE A 285 6.90 9.51 -4.24
CA PHE A 285 6.43 8.20 -3.81
C PHE A 285 7.57 7.20 -3.76
N SER A 286 7.53 6.32 -2.77
CA SER A 286 8.38 5.15 -2.67
C SER A 286 7.63 3.92 -3.17
N ILE A 287 8.26 3.16 -4.06
CA ILE A 287 7.69 1.99 -4.71
C ILE A 287 8.70 0.85 -4.70
N ASP A 288 8.26 -0.38 -4.41
CA ASP A 288 9.06 -1.60 -4.48
C ASP A 288 8.46 -2.56 -5.50
N PHE A 289 9.21 -2.85 -6.56
CA PHE A 289 8.80 -3.80 -7.59
C PHE A 289 9.37 -5.17 -7.26
N PRO A 290 8.56 -6.21 -7.00
CA PRO A 290 9.06 -7.49 -6.54
C PRO A 290 9.88 -8.24 -7.60
N GLU A 291 9.55 -8.04 -8.89
CA GLU A 291 10.19 -8.69 -10.03
C GLU A 291 10.30 -7.73 -11.22
N SER A 292 11.22 -8.04 -12.13
CA SER A 292 11.36 -7.33 -13.40
C SER A 292 10.18 -7.59 -14.33
N GLY A 293 9.95 -6.65 -15.25
CA GLY A 293 8.89 -6.73 -16.26
C GLY A 293 8.04 -5.47 -16.37
N THR A 294 6.96 -5.58 -17.11
CA THR A 294 6.05 -4.46 -17.39
C THR A 294 5.08 -4.24 -16.23
N TYR A 295 4.89 -3.00 -15.80
CA TYR A 295 3.89 -2.63 -14.79
C TYR A 295 3.04 -1.45 -15.26
N LYS A 296 1.73 -1.54 -15.05
CA LYS A 296 0.79 -0.41 -15.21
C LYS A 296 0.69 0.33 -13.89
N LEU A 297 0.79 1.64 -13.94
CA LEU A 297 0.73 2.56 -12.81
C LEU A 297 -0.47 3.50 -12.98
N TRP A 298 -1.17 3.81 -11.89
CA TRP A 298 -2.16 4.88 -11.82
C TRP A 298 -1.87 5.78 -10.62
N GLY A 299 -1.54 7.04 -10.89
CA GLY A 299 -1.46 8.08 -9.86
C GLY A 299 -2.79 8.84 -9.73
N GLN A 300 -3.41 8.80 -8.55
CA GLN A 300 -4.59 9.56 -8.18
C GLN A 300 -4.20 10.83 -7.42
N PHE A 301 -4.65 11.97 -7.94
CA PHE A 301 -4.41 13.29 -7.36
C PHE A 301 -5.71 14.07 -7.33
N LYS A 302 -5.78 15.12 -6.52
CA LYS A 302 -6.97 15.97 -6.40
C LYS A 302 -6.62 17.43 -6.64
N ARG A 303 -7.46 18.12 -7.42
CA ARG A 303 -7.34 19.56 -7.65
C ARG A 303 -8.68 20.16 -8.08
N GLY A 304 -9.05 21.29 -7.48
CA GLY A 304 -10.31 21.97 -7.74
C GLY A 304 -11.53 21.15 -7.31
N GLY A 305 -11.40 20.38 -6.23
CA GLY A 305 -12.45 19.52 -5.69
C GLY A 305 -12.61 18.17 -6.39
N GLU A 306 -11.90 17.92 -7.50
CA GLU A 306 -12.06 16.73 -8.32
C GLU A 306 -10.80 15.85 -8.31
N VAL A 307 -11.02 14.54 -8.17
CA VAL A 307 -9.97 13.52 -8.28
C VAL A 307 -9.71 13.22 -9.75
N PHE A 308 -8.44 13.07 -10.13
CA PHE A 308 -8.03 12.68 -11.47
C PHE A 308 -6.94 11.62 -11.43
N VAL A 309 -6.90 10.80 -12.47
CA VAL A 309 -5.98 9.67 -12.60
C VAL A 309 -4.96 9.95 -13.70
N VAL A 310 -3.70 9.66 -13.43
CA VAL A 310 -2.58 9.78 -14.37
C VAL A 310 -1.98 8.39 -14.59
N PRO A 311 -2.24 7.74 -15.74
CA PRO A 311 -1.74 6.41 -16.02
C PRO A 311 -0.37 6.43 -16.71
N PHE A 312 0.52 5.51 -16.32
CA PHE A 312 1.76 5.21 -17.03
C PHE A 312 1.97 3.70 -17.11
N VAL A 313 2.81 3.25 -18.04
CA VAL A 313 3.29 1.86 -18.10
C VAL A 313 4.81 1.91 -18.06
N LEU A 314 5.39 1.23 -17.09
CA LEU A 314 6.82 1.16 -16.86
C LEU A 314 7.37 -0.20 -17.26
N GLU A 315 8.61 -0.23 -17.69
CA GLU A 315 9.40 -1.46 -17.81
C GLU A 315 10.45 -1.44 -16.69
N VAL A 316 10.37 -2.41 -15.79
CA VAL A 316 11.29 -2.57 -14.67
C VAL A 316 12.38 -3.57 -15.08
N PRO A 317 13.66 -3.17 -15.08
CA PRO A 317 14.79 -4.05 -15.41
C PRO A 317 14.96 -5.22 -14.43
#